data_AF-A0A0N4TBI9-F1
#
_entry.id   AF-A0A0N4TBI9-F1
#
_cell.length_a   1.000
_cell.length_b   1.000
_cell.length_c   1.000
_cell.angle_alpha   90.00
_cell.angle_beta   90.00
_cell.angle_gamma   90.00
#
_symmetry.space_group_name_H-M   'P 1'
#
loop_
_entity.id
_entity.type
_entity.pdbx_description
1 polymer ?
#
loop_
_entity_poly.entity_id
_entity_poly.type
_entity_poly.pdbx_seq_one_letter_code
_entity_poly.pdbx_strand_id
1 'polypeptide(L)' 'ECDDSSYIGSPSYPTTPPPPQPPICSKREIYTNTMIFEAIDEVAITMAQSEITTFTELIRTLTANARNDIEKAR' A
#
# COMPACT_ATOMS: atom_id res chain seq x y z
N GLU A 1 24.98 -49.64 -20.74
CA GLU A 1 23.79 -48.84 -21.06
C GLU A 1 23.22 -48.29 -19.77
N CYS A 2 23.24 -46.97 -19.61
CA CYS A 2 22.57 -46.29 -18.51
C CYS A 2 21.50 -45.40 -19.14
N ASP A 3 20.25 -45.80 -18.97
CA ASP A 3 19.06 -45.15 -19.53
C ASP A 3 18.74 -43.89 -18.72
N ASP A 4 19.13 -42.71 -19.24
CA ASP A 4 18.83 -41.39 -18.66
C ASP A 4 17.46 -40.90 -19.17
N SER A 5 16.41 -41.68 -18.91
CA SER A 5 15.04 -41.33 -19.26
C SER A 5 14.26 -40.96 -17.99
N SER A 6 14.33 -39.70 -17.54
CA SER A 6 13.22 -39.04 -16.79
C SER A 6 13.47 -37.62 -16.26
N TYR A 7 14.42 -36.81 -16.78
CA TYR A 7 14.31 -35.36 -16.58
C TYR A 7 13.31 -34.76 -17.58
N ILE A 8 12.03 -35.04 -17.36
CA ILE A 8 10.96 -34.21 -17.93
C ILE A 8 11.19 -32.81 -17.37
N GLY A 9 11.76 -31.93 -18.19
CA GLY A 9 12.19 -30.59 -17.83
C GLY A 9 11.12 -29.89 -17.00
N SER A 10 11.44 -29.65 -15.73
CA SER A 10 10.64 -28.79 -14.85
C SER A 10 10.39 -27.47 -15.60
N PRO A 11 9.14 -26.98 -15.69
CA PRO A 11 8.85 -25.75 -16.42
C PRO A 11 9.71 -24.63 -15.81
N SER A 12 10.56 -24.02 -16.62
CA SER A 12 11.37 -22.90 -16.22
C SER A 12 10.45 -21.76 -15.77
N TYR A 13 10.72 -21.19 -14.59
CA TYR A 13 9.98 -20.03 -14.13
C TYR A 13 10.12 -18.91 -15.19
N PRO A 14 9.02 -18.27 -15.60
CA PRO A 14 9.06 -17.26 -16.66
C PRO A 14 10.02 -16.12 -16.30
N THR A 15 10.86 -15.75 -17.27
CA THR A 15 11.87 -14.68 -17.11
C THR A 15 11.27 -13.27 -17.13
N THR A 16 10.00 -13.17 -17.53
CA THR A 16 9.25 -11.91 -17.57
C THR A 16 8.11 -11.94 -16.54
N PRO A 17 7.97 -10.89 -15.72
CA PRO A 17 6.84 -10.78 -14.80
C PRO A 17 5.53 -10.68 -15.59
N PRO A 18 4.41 -11.18 -15.03
CA PRO A 18 3.10 -11.03 -15.65
C PRO A 18 2.74 -9.53 -15.77
N PRO A 19 1.91 -9.15 -16.75
CA PRO A 19 1.40 -7.79 -16.86
C PRO A 19 0.66 -7.37 -15.58
N PRO A 20 0.79 -6.11 -15.13
CA PRO A 20 0.03 -5.62 -13.98
C PRO A 20 -1.46 -5.67 -14.31
N GLN A 21 -2.24 -6.31 -13.43
CA GLN A 21 -3.69 -6.33 -13.54
C GLN A 21 -4.31 -5.26 -12.65
N PRO A 22 -5.41 -4.61 -13.09
CA PRO A 22 -6.14 -3.69 -12.22
C PRO A 22 -6.76 -4.45 -11.03
N PRO A 23 -7.04 -3.76 -9.91
CA PRO A 23 -7.74 -4.36 -8.79
C PRO A 23 -9.11 -4.92 -9.20
N ILE A 24 -9.44 -6.12 -8.71
CA ILE A 24 -10.65 -6.85 -9.09
C ILE A 24 -11.90 -6.30 -8.38
N CYS A 25 -11.73 -5.69 -7.21
CA CYS A 25 -12.80 -5.14 -6.39
C CYS A 25 -12.56 -3.67 -6.05
N SER A 26 -13.65 -2.92 -5.87
CA SER A 26 -13.57 -1.53 -5.45
C SER A 26 -13.27 -1.40 -3.95
N LYS A 27 -12.71 -0.26 -3.51
CA LYS A 27 -12.55 0.01 -2.07
C LYS A 27 -13.88 -0.09 -1.30
N ARG A 28 -15.01 0.21 -1.94
CA ARG A 28 -16.35 0.10 -1.34
C ARG A 28 -16.77 -1.33 -1.02
N GLU A 29 -16.23 -2.31 -1.75
CA GLU A 29 -16.47 -3.74 -1.49
C GLU A 29 -15.60 -4.27 -0.33
N ILE A 30 -14.50 -3.60 -0.02
CA ILE A 30 -13.53 -4.01 1.01
C ILE A 30 -13.85 -3.34 2.36
N TYR A 31 -14.28 -2.07 2.33
CA TYR A 31 -14.60 -1.30 3.54
C TYR A 31 -16.10 -1.26 3.78
N THR A 32 -16.57 -2.11 4.70
CA THR A 32 -17.97 -2.14 5.15
C THR A 32 -18.32 -0.98 6.08
N ASN A 33 -17.32 -0.38 6.73
CA ASN A 33 -17.47 0.79 7.59
C ASN A 33 -16.35 1.79 7.29
N THR A 34 -16.72 3.02 6.94
CA THR A 34 -15.77 4.11 6.67
C THR A 34 -15.43 4.93 7.92
N MET A 35 -16.14 4.77 9.04
CA MET A 35 -15.84 5.47 10.29
C MET A 35 -14.45 5.13 10.84
N ILE A 36 -13.87 4.01 10.42
CA ILE A 36 -12.47 3.67 10.74
C ILE A 36 -11.45 4.71 10.23
N PHE A 37 -11.85 5.58 9.30
CA PHE A 37 -11.03 6.65 8.74
C PHE A 37 -11.28 8.01 9.41
N GLU A 38 -12.27 8.13 10.29
CA GLU A 38 -12.70 9.41 10.88
C GLU A 38 -11.55 10.14 11.58
N ALA A 39 -10.76 9.44 12.39
CA ALA A 39 -9.61 10.03 13.08
C ALA A 39 -8.54 10.56 12.10
N ILE A 40 -8.39 9.95 10.93
CA ILE A 40 -7.45 10.40 9.90
C ILE A 40 -8.00 11.65 9.20
N ASP A 41 -9.30 11.62 8.87
CA ASP A 41 -9.99 12.73 8.23
C ASP A 41 -9.98 13.98 9.14
N GLU A 42 -10.23 13.82 10.44
CA GLU A 42 -10.17 14.91 11.42
C GLU A 42 -8.79 15.57 11.46
N VAL A 43 -7.71 14.78 11.45
CA VAL A 43 -6.34 15.31 11.40
C VAL A 43 -6.11 16.06 10.10
N ALA A 44 -6.49 15.50 8.96
CA ALA A 44 -6.33 16.12 7.66
C ALA A 44 -7.09 17.46 7.56
N ILE A 45 -8.35 17.50 8.02
CA ILE A 45 -9.18 18.72 8.04
C ILE A 45 -8.56 19.77 8.96
N THR A 46 -8.16 19.37 10.17
CA THR A 46 -7.54 20.29 11.14
C THR A 46 -6.27 20.92 10.57
N MET A 47 -5.44 20.12 9.89
CA MET A 47 -4.22 20.60 9.25
C MET A 47 -4.52 21.51 8.07
N ALA A 48 -5.53 21.21 7.25
CA ALA A 48 -5.94 22.06 6.13
C ALA A 48 -6.45 23.45 6.58
N GLN A 49 -6.98 23.54 7.81
CA GLN A 49 -7.44 24.79 8.42
C GLN A 49 -6.35 25.53 9.22
N SER A 50 -5.22 24.87 9.48
CA SER A 50 -4.12 25.45 10.26
C SER A 50 -3.20 26.32 9.40
N GLU A 51 -2.60 27.35 9.99
CA GLU A 51 -1.62 28.21 9.31
C GLU A 51 -0.23 27.55 9.24
N ILE A 52 -0.13 26.41 8.55
CA ILE A 52 1.15 25.75 8.31
C ILE A 52 1.84 26.44 7.14
N THR A 53 3.00 27.04 7.41
CA THR A 53 3.70 27.89 6.45
C THR A 53 4.74 27.16 5.61
N THR A 54 5.10 25.92 6.01
CA THR A 54 6.11 25.13 5.32
C THR A 54 5.69 23.67 5.15
N PHE A 55 6.09 23.08 4.02
CA PHE A 55 5.88 21.65 3.74
C PHE A 55 6.52 20.76 4.81
N THR A 56 7.69 21.14 5.32
CA THR A 56 8.39 20.33 6.34
C THR A 56 7.63 20.30 7.65
N GLU A 57 7.06 21.43 8.08
CA GLU A 57 6.21 21.50 9.26
C GLU A 57 4.93 20.68 9.07
N LEU A 58 4.30 20.76 7.89
CA LEU A 58 3.12 19.95 7.56
C LEU A 58 3.39 18.45 7.74
N ILE A 59 4.45 17.94 7.11
CA ILE A 59 4.79 16.51 7.18
C ILE A 59 5.14 16.10 8.60
N ARG A 60 5.89 16.91 9.35
CA ARG A 60 6.22 16.63 10.75
C ARG A 60 4.97 16.53 11.61
N THR A 61 4.02 17.45 11.44
CA THR A 61 2.78 17.45 12.23
C THR A 61 1.88 16.27 11.87
N LEU A 62 1.71 15.96 10.58
CA LEU A 62 0.90 14.82 10.12
C LEU A 62 1.45 13.47 10.59
N THR A 63 2.78 13.34 10.70
CA THR A 63 3.44 12.07 11.03
C THR A 63 3.89 11.95 12.49
N ALA A 64 3.65 12.97 13.32
CA ALA A 64 4.17 13.05 14.70
C ALA A 64 3.80 11.85 15.58
N ASN A 65 2.59 11.29 15.37
CA ASN A 65 2.05 10.19 16.17
C ASN A 65 2.18 8.81 15.49
N ALA A 66 2.74 8.74 14.29
CA ALA A 66 2.89 7.49 13.55
C ALA A 66 4.00 6.61 14.17
N ARG A 67 3.66 5.37 14.51
CA ARG A 67 4.54 4.42 15.21
C ARG A 67 5.44 3.62 14.28
N ASN A 68 5.11 3.56 12.99
CA ASN A 68 5.82 2.78 11.98
C ASN A 68 5.70 3.44 10.60
N ASP A 69 6.50 2.97 9.65
CA ASP A 69 6.56 3.56 8.31
C ASP A 69 5.28 3.34 7.49
N ILE A 70 4.50 2.30 7.82
CA ILE A 70 3.19 2.07 7.21
C ILE A 70 2.22 3.19 7.61
N GLU A 71 2.19 3.58 8.89
CA GLU A 71 1.36 4.68 9.37
C GLU A 71 1.80 6.04 8.81
N LYS A 72 3.09 6.24 8.55
CA LYS A 72 3.60 7.47 7.91
C LYS A 72 3.28 7.56 6.41
N ALA A 73 3.22 6.42 5.74
CA ALA A 73 2.92 6.33 4.31
C ALA A 73 1.43 6.44 4.00
N ARG A 74 0.58 6.14 4.99
CA ARG A 74 -0.86 6.28 4.91
C ARG A 74 -1.27 7.75 4.94
#